data_AF-A0AAC9IWT7-F1
#
_entry.id   AF-A0AAC9IWT7-F1
#
_cell.length_a   1.000
_cell.length_b   1.000
_cell.length_c   1.000
_cell.angle_alpha   90.00
_cell.angle_beta   90.00
_cell.angle_gamma   90.00
#
_symmetry.space_group_name_H-M   'P 1'
#
loop_
_entity.id
_entity.type
_entity.pdbx_description
1 polymer ?
#
loop_
_entity_poly.entity_id
_entity_poly.type
_entity_poly.pdbx_seq_one_letter_code
_entity_poly.pdbx_strand_id
1 'polypeptide(L)' 'MSSNKNVEVGDKISFMSGIQGIVEKINDNSVIVQVTKNNTEHVFEGNKTVVAHKNYEII' A
#
# COMPACT_ATOMS: atom_id res chain seq x y z
N MET A 1 4.48 24.60 2.84
CA MET A 1 3.94 23.55 3.74
C MET A 1 3.97 22.23 2.99
N SER A 2 5.00 21.44 3.20
CA SER A 2 5.06 20.06 2.70
C SER A 2 4.00 19.28 3.48
N SER A 3 2.89 18.97 2.83
CA SER A 3 1.83 18.18 3.43
C SER A 3 2.35 16.76 3.59
N ASN A 4 2.98 16.46 4.73
CA ASN A 4 3.24 15.08 5.15
C ASN A 4 1.88 14.45 5.42
N LYS A 5 1.23 13.92 4.37
CA LYS A 5 0.04 13.09 4.54
C LYS A 5 0.51 11.84 5.25
N ASN A 6 0.18 11.76 6.54
CA ASN A 6 0.29 10.51 7.27
C ASN A 6 -0.71 9.54 6.65
N VAL A 7 -0.26 8.32 6.39
CA VAL A 7 -1.15 7.25 5.93
C VAL A 7 -2.03 6.80 7.09
N GLU A 8 -3.29 6.51 6.80
CA GLU A 8 -4.26 5.99 7.77
C GLU A 8 -4.76 4.59 7.35
N VAL A 9 -5.31 3.85 8.31
CA VAL A 9 -5.99 2.59 7.99
C VAL A 9 -7.23 2.91 7.16
N GLY A 10 -7.40 2.21 6.04
CA GLY A 10 -8.44 2.48 5.05
C GLY A 10 -7.97 3.33 3.87
N ASP A 11 -6.79 3.93 3.94
CA ASP A 11 -6.24 4.68 2.80
C ASP A 11 -5.95 3.77 1.63
N LYS A 12 -6.23 4.28 0.43
CA LYS A 12 -5.87 3.62 -0.80
C LYS A 12 -4.47 4.06 -1.20
N ILE A 13 -3.60 3.08 -1.45
CA ILE A 13 -2.24 3.32 -1.88
C ILE A 13 -1.98 2.62 -3.22
N SER A 14 -1.12 3.24 -4.02
CA SER A 14 -0.56 2.67 -5.23
C SER A 14 0.91 2.34 -4.95
N PHE A 15 1.30 1.10 -5.18
CA PHE A 15 2.66 0.62 -4.99
C PHE A 15 3.03 -0.30 -6.14
N MET A 16 4.33 -0.52 -6.37
CA MET A 16 4.84 -1.48 -7.35
C MET A 16 4.15 -1.37 -8.73
N SER A 17 4.66 -0.52 -9.63
CA SER A 17 4.26 -0.41 -11.05
C SER A 17 2.75 -0.64 -11.36
N GLY A 18 1.86 -0.04 -10.55
CA GLY A 18 0.42 -0.02 -10.81
C GLY A 18 -0.43 -1.00 -9.98
N ILE A 19 0.14 -1.66 -8.97
CA ILE A 19 -0.63 -2.42 -7.99
C ILE A 19 -1.28 -1.43 -7.02
N GLN A 20 -2.55 -1.66 -6.67
CA GLN A 20 -3.26 -0.83 -5.71
C GLN A 20 -3.81 -1.69 -4.59
N GLY A 21 -3.88 -1.09 -3.42
CA GLY A 21 -4.43 -1.74 -2.26
C GLY A 21 -4.89 -0.76 -1.20
N ILE A 22 -5.54 -1.30 -0.17
CA ILE A 22 -6.06 -0.56 0.96
C ILE A 22 -5.21 -0.90 2.18
N VAL A 23 -4.78 0.11 2.93
CA VAL A 23 -3.99 -0.07 4.15
C VAL A 23 -4.87 -0.70 5.22
N GLU A 24 -4.47 -1.87 5.70
CA GLU A 24 -5.13 -2.55 6.83
C GLU A 24 -4.41 -2.29 8.15
N LYS A 25 -3.07 -2.14 8.11
CA LYS A 25 -2.25 -1.93 9.31
C LYS A 25 -1.03 -1.09 8.98
N ILE A 26 -0.67 -0.22 9.91
CA ILE A 26 0.53 0.62 9.82
C ILE A 26 1.53 0.14 10.86
N ASN A 27 2.78 -0.03 10.45
CA ASN A 27 3.94 -0.32 11.30
C ASN A 27 4.97 0.81 11.09
N ASP A 28 5.99 0.89 11.94
CA ASP A 28 6.94 2.01 11.94
C ASP A 28 7.64 2.29 10.59
N ASN A 29 7.90 1.24 9.80
CA ASN A 29 8.62 1.33 8.53
C ASN A 29 7.80 0.82 7.33
N SER A 30 6.59 0.33 7.54
CA SER A 30 5.82 -0.38 6.52
C SER A 30 4.33 -0.40 6.81
N VAL A 31 3.55 -0.62 5.77
CA VAL A 31 2.11 -0.85 5.86
C VAL A 31 1.77 -2.25 5.36
N ILE A 32 0.80 -2.88 6.02
CA ILE A 32 0.15 -4.08 5.50
C ILE A 32 -1.02 -3.61 4.66
N VAL A 33 -1.08 -4.13 3.44
CA VAL A 33 -2.01 -3.68 2.41
C VAL A 33 -2.78 -4.85 1.88
N GLN A 34 -4.10 -4.71 1.81
CA GLN A 34 -4.96 -5.60 1.06
C GLN A 34 -4.95 -5.19 -0.40
N VAL A 35 -4.42 -6.06 -1.26
CA VAL A 35 -4.36 -5.86 -2.71
C VAL A 35 -5.77 -5.89 -3.28
N THR A 36 -6.17 -4.79 -3.90
CA THR A 36 -7.49 -4.64 -4.55
C THR A 36 -7.39 -4.66 -6.07
N LYS A 37 -6.25 -4.22 -6.60
CA LYS A 37 -5.96 -4.23 -8.03
C LYS A 37 -4.55 -4.69 -8.24
N ASN A 38 -4.39 -5.73 -9.04
CA ASN A 38 -3.10 -6.25 -9.43
C ASN A 38 -3.09 -6.50 -10.94
N ASN A 39 -2.35 -5.67 -11.66
CA ASN A 39 -2.18 -5.77 -13.10
C ASN A 39 -0.86 -6.45 -13.48
N THR A 40 -0.17 -7.06 -12.50
CA THR A 40 1.13 -7.71 -12.67
C THR A 40 0.98 -9.22 -12.55
N GLU A 41 2.04 -9.96 -12.92
CA GLU A 41 2.11 -11.42 -12.78
C GLU A 41 2.37 -11.87 -11.32
N HIS A 42 2.55 -10.94 -10.39
CA HIS A 42 2.80 -11.27 -8.99
C HIS A 42 1.56 -11.87 -8.32
N VAL A 43 1.72 -12.99 -7.62
CA VAL A 43 0.64 -13.58 -6.82
C VAL A 43 0.83 -13.18 -5.37
N PHE A 44 -0.19 -12.55 -4.77
CA PHE A 44 -0.21 -12.22 -3.35
C PHE A 44 -1.08 -13.22 -2.62
N GLU A 45 -0.46 -14.03 -1.76
CA GLU A 45 -1.20 -15.00 -0.95
C GLU A 45 -2.20 -14.27 -0.05
N GLY A 46 -3.47 -14.67 -0.12
CA GLY A 46 -4.55 -14.03 0.62
C GLY A 46 -4.82 -12.57 0.22
N ASN A 47 -4.33 -12.10 -0.93
CA ASN A 47 -4.40 -10.71 -1.38
C ASN A 47 -3.84 -9.72 -0.34
N LYS A 48 -2.81 -10.11 0.42
CA LYS A 48 -2.15 -9.23 1.39
C LYS A 48 -0.65 -9.14 1.11
N THR A 49 -0.08 -7.97 1.35
CA THR A 49 1.35 -7.74 1.19
C THR A 49 1.84 -6.64 2.13
N VAL A 50 3.15 -6.62 2.36
CA VAL A 50 3.82 -5.62 3.18
C VAL A 50 4.57 -4.66 2.27
N VAL A 51 4.33 -3.36 2.42
CA VAL A 51 4.92 -2.32 1.58
C VAL A 51 5.62 -1.30 2.46
N ALA A 52 6.88 -0.98 2.16
CA ALA A 52 7.61 0.05 2.88
C ALA A 52 7.04 1.46 2.59
N HIS A 53 7.10 2.38 3.56
CA HIS A 53 6.62 3.77 3.38
C HIS A 53 7.26 4.51 2.19
N LYS A 54 8.49 4.13 1.82
CA LYS A 54 9.21 4.68 0.66
C LYS A 54 8.78 4.13 -0.70
N ASN A 55 7.96 3.08 -0.73
CA ASN A 55 7.65 2.29 -1.93
C ASN A 55 6.17 2.39 -2.36
N TYR A 56 5.42 3.35 -1.85
CA TYR A 56 4.03 3.60 -2.24
C TYR A 56 3.70 5.10 -2.28
N GLU A 57 2.62 5.41 -2.97
CA GLU A 57 2.00 6.74 -3.00
C GLU A 57 0.53 6.63 -2.59
N ILE A 58 0.05 7.58 -1.78
CA ILE A 58 -1.38 7.66 -1.38
C ILE A 58 -2.17 8.28 -2.54
N ILE A 59 -3.28 7.66 -2.93
CA ILE A 59 -4.13 8.08 -4.07
C ILE A 59 -5.54 8.50 -3.65
#